data_AF-A0A928P2Y0-F1
#
_entry.id   AF-A0A928P2Y0-F1
#
_cell.length_a   1.000
_cell.length_b   1.000
_cell.length_c   1.000
_cell.angle_alpha   90.00
_cell.angle_beta   90.00
_cell.angle_gamma   90.00
#
_symmetry.space_group_name_H-M   'P 1'
#
loop_
_entity.id
_entity.type
_entity.pdbx_description
1 polymer ?
#
loop_
_entity_poly.entity_id
_entity_poly.type
_entity_poly.pdbx_seq_one_letter_code
_entity_poly.pdbx_strand_id
1 'polypeptide(L)' 'MKNETLKIKRRGEDGHRTITVRIKESTLARLDSIAAESNYSRNELINIILEHGVDNIEIE' A
#
# COMPACT_ATOMS: atom_id res chain seq x y z
N MET A 1 -19.48 7.11 30.68
CA MET A 1 -18.71 7.10 29.42
C MET A 1 -18.76 5.68 28.91
N LYS A 2 -19.35 5.42 27.73
CA LYS A 2 -19.43 4.06 27.19
C LYS A 2 -18.02 3.66 26.75
N ASN A 3 -17.45 2.65 27.40
CA ASN A 3 -16.19 2.06 26.97
C ASN A 3 -16.46 1.28 25.68
N GLU A 4 -16.26 1.93 24.53
CA GLU A 4 -16.25 1.25 23.25
C GLU A 4 -15.02 0.33 23.20
N THR A 5 -15.29 -0.97 23.13
CA THR A 5 -14.25 -2.00 23.13
C THR A 5 -13.54 -2.01 21.78
N LEU A 6 -12.21 -1.95 21.80
CA LEU A 6 -11.38 -2.09 20.60
C LEU A 6 -11.52 -3.50 20.02
N LYS A 7 -12.26 -3.63 18.93
CA LYS A 7 -12.37 -4.88 18.16
C LYS A 7 -11.11 -5.07 17.31
N ILE A 8 -10.19 -5.90 17.79
CA ILE A 8 -9.01 -6.31 17.01
C ILE A 8 -9.44 -7.46 16.08
N LYS A 9 -9.49 -7.22 14.76
CA LYS A 9 -9.65 -8.27 13.76
C LYS A 9 -8.37 -9.11 13.66
N ARG A 10 -8.50 -10.41 13.34
CA ARG A 10 -7.32 -11.25 13.10
C ARG A 10 -6.60 -10.73 11.84
N ARG A 11 -5.27 -10.58 11.94
CA ARG A 11 -4.42 -10.20 10.79
C ARG A 11 -4.64 -11.23 9.66
N GLY A 12 -5.00 -10.76 8.46
CA GLY A 12 -5.18 -11.58 7.26
C GLY A 12 -6.63 -11.85 6.80
N GLU A 13 -7.65 -11.34 7.50
CA GLU A 13 -9.06 -11.41 7.05
C GLU A 13 -9.49 -10.21 6.18
N ASP A 14 -8.57 -9.31 5.84
CA ASP A 14 -8.83 -8.09 5.05
C ASP A 14 -8.69 -8.29 3.53
N GLY A 15 -8.38 -9.51 3.08
CA GLY A 15 -8.21 -9.82 1.66
C GLY A 15 -6.85 -9.41 1.09
N HIS A 16 -5.93 -8.91 1.91
CA HIS A 16 -4.59 -8.53 1.47
C HIS A 16 -3.53 -9.56 1.90
N ARG A 17 -2.54 -9.81 1.03
CA ARG A 17 -1.38 -10.64 1.32
C ARG A 17 -0.11 -9.78 1.29
N THR A 18 0.67 -9.82 2.37
CA THR A 18 2.01 -9.21 2.38
C THR A 18 2.95 -10.01 1.48
N ILE A 19 3.59 -9.31 0.54
CA ILE A 19 4.64 -9.87 -0.32
C ILE A 19 5.93 -9.07 -0.13
N THR A 20 7.07 -9.69 -0.44
CA THR A 20 8.36 -8.99 -0.48
C THR A 20 8.76 -8.79 -1.93
N VAL A 21 8.99 -7.53 -2.33
CA VAL A 21 9.43 -7.15 -3.67
C VAL A 21 10.74 -6.38 -3.59
N ARG A 22 11.61 -6.54 -4.59
CA ARG A 22 12.83 -5.75 -4.71
C ARG A 22 12.57 -4.57 -5.64
N ILE A 23 12.70 -3.36 -5.11
CA ILE A 23 12.53 -2.11 -5.85
C ILE A 23 13.84 -1.32 -5.82
N LYS A 24 14.05 -0.45 -6.82
CA LYS A 24 15.19 0.46 -6.83
C LYS A 24 15.03 1.51 -5.72
N GLU A 25 16.12 1.84 -5.04
CA GLU A 25 16.14 2.85 -3.96
C GLU A 25 15.56 4.19 -4.43
N SER A 26 15.90 4.62 -5.64
CA SER A 26 15.40 5.87 -6.22
C SER A 26 13.89 5.86 -6.46
N THR A 27 13.30 4.70 -6.76
CA THR A 27 11.84 4.55 -6.89
C THR A 27 11.19 4.63 -5.51
N LEU A 28 11.76 3.95 -4.51
CA LEU A 28 11.26 4.01 -3.13
C LEU A 28 11.29 5.45 -2.59
N ALA A 29 12.40 6.17 -2.76
CA ALA A 29 12.52 7.55 -2.34
C ALA A 29 11.47 8.47 -2.98
N ARG A 30 11.14 8.27 -4.26
CA ARG A 30 10.06 9.01 -4.93
C ARG A 30 8.69 8.67 -4.36
N LEU A 31 8.41 7.40 -4.07
CA LEU A 31 7.16 6.99 -3.42
C LEU A 31 7.03 7.61 -2.02
N ASP A 32 8.12 7.67 -1.26
CA ASP A 32 8.18 8.30 0.06
C ASP A 32 7.84 9.80 -0.01
N SER A 33 8.39 10.53 -0.99
CA SER A 33 8.07 11.94 -1.21
C SER A 33 6.60 12.16 -1.57
N ILE A 34 6.06 11.35 -2.49
CA ILE A 34 4.64 11.46 -2.89
C ILE A 34 3.72 11.15 -1.71
N ALA A 35 4.02 10.11 -0.92
CA ALA A 35 3.25 9.76 0.26
C ALA A 35 3.23 10.90 1.30
N ALA A 36 4.37 11.56 1.52
CA ALA A 36 4.48 12.70 2.43
C ALA A 36 3.64 13.91 1.99
N GLU A 37 3.46 14.11 0.68
CA GLU A 37 2.69 15.22 0.11
C GLU A 37 1.18 14.92 -0.02
N SER A 38 0.81 13.65 -0.17
CA SER A 38 -0.55 13.25 -0.58
C SER A 38 -1.44 12.74 0.57
N ASN A 39 -0.94 12.69 1.80
CA ASN A 39 -1.64 12.13 2.97
C ASN A 39 -2.05 10.65 2.81
N TYR A 40 -1.40 9.92 1.90
CA TYR A 40 -1.53 8.46 1.75
C TYR A 40 -0.37 7.76 2.42
N SER A 41 -0.61 6.56 2.97
CA SER A 41 0.50 5.69 3.33
C SER A 41 1.22 5.19 2.07
N ARG A 42 2.51 4.90 2.20
CA ARG A 42 3.30 4.31 1.11
C ARG A 42 2.68 3.01 0.58
N ASN A 43 2.14 2.20 1.48
CA ASN A 43 1.52 0.93 1.11
C ASN A 43 0.23 1.14 0.29
N GLU A 44 -0.59 2.12 0.67
CA GLU A 44 -1.77 2.49 -0.12
C GLU A 44 -1.38 3.04 -1.49
N LEU A 45 -0.39 3.93 -1.54
CA LEU A 45 0.11 4.46 -2.81
C LEU A 45 0.63 3.34 -3.73
N ILE A 46 1.40 2.40 -3.18
CA ILE A 46 1.89 1.24 -3.94
C ILE A 46 0.72 0.39 -4.46
N ASN A 47 -0.31 0.13 -3.64
CA ASN A 47 -1.47 -0.63 -4.08
C ASN A 47 -2.20 0.07 -5.24
N ILE A 48 -2.45 1.38 -5.15
CA ILE A 48 -3.09 2.16 -6.22
C ILE A 48 -2.29 2.08 -7.53
N ILE A 49 -0.96 2.24 -7.44
CA ILE A 49 -0.07 2.17 -8.60
C ILE A 49 -0.07 0.75 -9.20
N LEU A 50 -0.06 -0.29 -8.37
CA LEU A 50 -0.07 -1.68 -8.83
C LEU A 50 -1.40 -2.05 -9.48
N GLU A 51 -2.54 -1.63 -8.90
CA GLU A 51 -3.87 -1.85 -9.48
C GLU A 51 -3.95 -1.22 -10.87
N HIS A 52 -3.60 0.07 -10.99
CA HIS A 52 -3.53 0.74 -12.28
C HIS A 52 -2.53 0.05 -13.22
N GLY A 53 -1.37 -0.34 -12.69
CA GLY A 53 -0.32 -1.00 -13.47
C GLY A 53 -0.79 -2.31 -14.09
N VAL A 54 -1.53 -3.14 -13.36
CA VAL A 54 -2.03 -4.44 -13.84
C VAL A 54 -2.97 -4.27 -15.03
N ASP A 55 -3.81 -3.23 -15.03
CA ASP A 55 -4.76 -2.99 -16.13
C ASP A 55 -4.10 -2.38 -17.38
N ASN A 56 -2.93 -1.76 -17.23
CA ASN A 56 -2.28 -0.98 -18.28
C ASN A 56 -0.90 -1.52 -18.69
N ILE A 57 -0.49 -2.68 -18.16
CA ILE A 57 0.82 -3.25 -18.46
C ILE A 57 0.84 -3.90 -19.84
N GLU A 58 1.79 -3.48 -20.66
CA GLU A 58 2.18 -4.17 -21.89
C GLU A 58 3.53 -4.87 -21.65
N ILE A 59 3.63 -6.11 -22.10
CA ILE A 59 4.84 -6.92 -21.98
C ILE A 59 5.37 -7.16 -23.39
N GLU A 60 6.63 -6.82 -23.63
CA GLU A 60 7.38 -7.10 -24.86
C GLU A 60 8.40 -8.23 -24.63
#